data_AF-N0AWL2-F1
#
_entry.id   AF-N0AWL2-F1
#
_cell.length_a   1.000
_cell.length_b   1.000
_cell.length_c   1.000
_cell.angle_alpha   90.00
_cell.angle_beta   90.00
_cell.angle_gamma   90.00
#
_symmetry.space_group_name_H-M   'P 1'
#
loop_
_entity.id
_entity.type
_entity.pdbx_description
1 polymer ?
#
loop_
_entity_poly.entity_id
_entity_poly.type
_entity_poly.pdbx_seq_one_letter_code
_entity_poly.pdbx_strand_id
1 'polypeptide(L)'
;MKFLDKQKRLPLKESKLGSAFFMIYFCVFLASALPDWSWDYGFVNISLGTILYLLIIGSWVRNDNSKRFFSIMSYCVLFTMAFVFSQPIVRLMLIAESKMWVVLIILWIGIFIFTTMMKDKIFESFSSPGKTKASIALHLFMLFLIIVTPILIFVGSFLLQQFIELDATFVMCGILLYVISLVLLVILPGFLKKPEDIIVQK
;
A
#
# COMPACT_ATOMS: atom_id res chain seq x y z
N MET A 1 3.92 26.71 -27.66
CA MET A 1 2.68 25.91 -27.79
C MET A 1 3.04 24.61 -28.52
N LYS A 2 3.43 23.55 -27.80
CA LYS A 2 4.03 22.33 -28.39
C LYS A 2 3.39 21.08 -27.78
N PHE A 3 2.82 20.27 -28.68
CA PHE A 3 2.40 18.87 -28.53
C PHE A 3 1.33 18.55 -27.47
N LEU A 4 0.07 18.85 -27.79
CA LEU A 4 -1.01 17.91 -27.50
C LEU A 4 -0.80 16.70 -28.43
N ASP A 5 0.15 15.86 -28.06
CA ASP A 5 0.30 14.54 -28.67
C ASP A 5 -1.02 13.82 -28.42
N LYS A 6 -1.78 13.52 -29.48
CA LYS A 6 -3.04 12.76 -29.39
C LYS A 6 -2.68 11.39 -28.83
N GLN A 7 -2.76 11.25 -27.51
CA GLN A 7 -2.43 10.00 -26.84
C GLN A 7 -3.47 8.96 -27.26
N LYS A 8 -3.07 8.11 -28.21
CA LYS A 8 -3.86 6.99 -28.68
C LYS A 8 -4.02 6.00 -27.52
N ARG A 9 -5.23 5.47 -27.36
CA ARG A 9 -5.51 4.37 -26.43
C ARG A 9 -4.47 3.26 -26.56
N LEU A 10 -3.90 2.85 -25.44
CA LEU A 10 -2.88 1.80 -25.37
C LEU A 10 -3.45 0.47 -25.88
N PRO A 11 -2.77 -0.21 -26.83
CA PRO A 11 -3.15 -1.56 -27.23
C PRO A 11 -2.99 -2.54 -26.08
N LEU A 12 -3.78 -3.62 -26.08
CA LEU A 12 -3.80 -4.62 -24.99
C LEU A 12 -2.40 -5.18 -24.68
N LYS A 13 -1.60 -5.42 -25.70
CA LYS A 13 -0.23 -5.96 -25.57
C LYS A 13 0.71 -5.06 -24.76
N GLU A 14 0.52 -3.74 -24.84
CA GLU A 14 1.35 -2.75 -24.15
C GLU A 14 0.79 -2.36 -22.78
N SER A 15 -0.49 -2.68 -22.52
CA SER A 15 -1.18 -2.33 -21.27
C SER A 15 -0.63 -3.02 -20.02
N LYS A 16 0.15 -4.11 -20.17
CA LYS A 16 0.64 -4.95 -19.07
C LYS A 16 -0.46 -5.49 -18.13
N LEU A 17 -1.72 -5.52 -18.57
CA LEU A 17 -2.86 -6.00 -17.77
C LEU A 17 -2.67 -7.44 -17.27
N GLY A 18 -2.07 -8.32 -18.07
CA GLY A 18 -1.77 -9.69 -17.65
C GLY A 18 -0.72 -9.76 -16.53
N SER A 19 0.29 -8.89 -16.56
CA SER A 19 1.30 -8.81 -15.50
C SER A 19 0.69 -8.25 -14.21
N ALA A 20 -0.16 -7.23 -14.30
CA ALA A 20 -0.88 -6.68 -13.14
C ALA A 20 -1.83 -7.71 -12.53
N PHE A 21 -2.56 -8.47 -13.37
CA PHE A 21 -3.39 -9.59 -12.93
C PHE A 21 -2.55 -10.60 -12.13
N PHE A 22 -1.50 -11.13 -12.75
CA PHE A 22 -0.66 -12.14 -12.12
C PHE A 22 -0.09 -11.63 -10.79
N MET A 23 0.45 -10.41 -10.77
CA MET A 23 1.04 -9.84 -9.56
C MET A 23 0.01 -9.70 -8.43
N ILE A 24 -1.17 -9.15 -8.70
CA ILE A 24 -2.23 -8.98 -7.69
C ILE A 24 -2.66 -10.34 -7.16
N TYR A 25 -3.05 -11.26 -8.05
CA TYR A 25 -3.60 -12.54 -7.64
C TYR A 25 -2.56 -13.45 -6.98
N PHE A 26 -1.30 -13.38 -7.40
CA PHE A 26 -0.21 -14.09 -6.74
C PHE A 26 0.03 -13.57 -5.33
N CYS A 27 0.10 -12.25 -5.13
CA CYS A 27 0.30 -11.66 -3.80
C CYS A 27 -0.84 -11.98 -2.83
N VAL A 28 -2.09 -11.82 -3.26
CA VAL A 28 -3.26 -12.10 -2.41
C VAL A 28 -3.38 -13.59 -2.08
N PHE A 29 -3.03 -14.48 -3.01
CA PHE A 29 -2.98 -15.92 -2.76
C PHE A 29 -1.91 -16.27 -1.71
N LEU A 30 -0.68 -15.77 -1.86
CA LEU A 30 0.40 -16.01 -0.90
C LEU A 30 0.06 -15.51 0.51
N ALA A 31 -0.54 -14.33 0.62
CA ALA A 31 -0.92 -13.76 1.90
C ALA A 31 -1.97 -14.59 2.65
N SER A 32 -2.83 -15.27 1.89
CA SER A 32 -3.86 -16.15 2.44
C SER A 32 -3.27 -17.39 3.13
N ALA A 33 -2.03 -17.75 2.77
CA ALA A 33 -1.30 -18.87 3.35
C ALA A 33 -0.45 -18.50 4.59
N LEU A 34 -0.35 -17.23 4.99
CA LEU A 34 0.57 -16.77 6.05
C LEU A 34 -0.13 -16.19 7.27
N PRO A 35 0.13 -16.65 8.52
CA PRO A 35 1.04 -17.75 8.88
C PRO A 35 0.52 -19.14 8.49
N ASP A 36 -0.80 -19.34 8.58
CA ASP A 36 -1.45 -20.60 8.25
C ASP A 36 -2.46 -20.41 7.10
N TRP A 37 -2.78 -21.49 6.41
CA TRP A 37 -3.80 -21.45 5.37
C TRP A 37 -5.19 -21.15 5.95
N SER A 38 -5.88 -20.17 5.39
CA SER A 38 -7.27 -19.89 5.75
C SER A 38 -8.09 -19.40 4.56
N TRP A 39 -9.21 -20.08 4.34
CA TRP A 39 -10.15 -19.74 3.28
C TRP A 39 -10.88 -18.42 3.54
N ASP A 40 -11.15 -18.07 4.79
CA ASP A 40 -11.83 -16.83 5.15
C ASP A 40 -11.00 -15.60 4.75
N TYR A 41 -9.71 -15.60 5.11
CA TYR A 41 -8.77 -14.56 4.65
C TYR A 41 -8.57 -14.64 3.13
N GLY A 42 -8.56 -15.85 2.56
CA GLY A 42 -8.54 -16.08 1.11
C GLY A 42 -9.65 -15.34 0.36
N PHE A 43 -10.89 -15.45 0.83
CA PHE A 43 -12.04 -14.77 0.21
C PHE A 43 -11.91 -13.26 0.30
N VAL A 44 -11.50 -12.71 1.45
CA VAL A 44 -11.27 -11.27 1.61
C VAL A 44 -10.19 -10.76 0.66
N ASN A 45 -9.07 -11.49 0.60
CA ASN A 45 -7.91 -11.19 -0.22
C ASN A 45 -8.24 -11.22 -1.72
N ILE A 46 -8.92 -12.27 -2.19
CA ILE A 46 -9.37 -12.40 -3.58
C ILE A 46 -10.41 -11.33 -3.93
N SER A 47 -11.34 -11.03 -3.02
CA SER A 47 -12.36 -9.99 -3.25
C SER A 47 -11.73 -8.62 -3.45
N LEU A 48 -10.78 -8.24 -2.58
CA LEU A 48 -10.05 -6.98 -2.71
C LEU A 48 -9.22 -6.96 -4.00
N GLY A 49 -8.48 -8.03 -4.29
CA GLY A 49 -7.70 -8.16 -5.52
C GLY A 49 -8.57 -8.02 -6.78
N THR A 50 -9.77 -8.59 -6.76
CA THR A 50 -10.76 -8.48 -7.84
C THR A 50 -11.21 -7.04 -8.03
N ILE A 51 -11.59 -6.35 -6.95
CA ILE A 51 -12.02 -4.94 -6.99
C ILE A 51 -10.89 -4.07 -7.59
N LEU A 52 -9.66 -4.24 -7.11
CA LEU A 52 -8.52 -3.47 -7.59
C LEU A 52 -8.21 -3.77 -9.07
N TYR A 53 -8.29 -5.04 -9.49
CA TYR A 53 -8.07 -5.40 -10.88
C TYR A 53 -9.15 -4.82 -11.80
N LEU A 54 -10.41 -4.82 -11.38
CA LEU A 54 -11.51 -4.18 -12.12
C LEU A 54 -11.29 -2.66 -12.23
N LEU A 55 -10.73 -2.00 -11.22
CA LEU A 55 -10.35 -0.58 -11.32
C LEU A 55 -9.24 -0.35 -12.35
N ILE A 56 -8.27 -1.26 -12.46
CA ILE A 56 -7.22 -1.20 -13.49
C ILE A 56 -7.84 -1.36 -14.89
N ILE A 57 -8.74 -2.33 -15.09
CA ILE A 57 -9.45 -2.52 -16.37
C ILE A 57 -10.29 -1.28 -16.69
N GLY A 58 -11.07 -0.78 -15.73
CA GLY A 58 -11.89 0.42 -15.91
C GLY A 58 -11.05 1.63 -16.27
N SER A 59 -9.87 1.78 -15.66
CA SER A 59 -8.89 2.80 -16.00
C SER A 59 -8.35 2.64 -17.43
N TRP A 60 -8.03 1.41 -17.86
CA TRP A 60 -7.56 1.14 -19.22
C TRP A 60 -8.62 1.41 -20.29
N VAL A 61 -9.88 1.10 -20.00
CA VAL A 61 -10.99 1.33 -20.93
C VAL A 61 -11.32 2.82 -21.07
N ARG A 62 -11.21 3.59 -19.99
CA ARG A 62 -11.63 5.00 -19.94
C ARG A 62 -10.53 6.02 -20.24
N ASN A 63 -9.26 5.70 -20.00
CA ASN A 63 -8.18 6.68 -20.12
C ASN A 63 -7.47 6.59 -21.47
N ASP A 64 -7.52 7.67 -22.24
CA ASP A 64 -6.65 7.88 -23.40
C ASP A 64 -5.21 8.21 -22.99
N ASN A 65 -5.01 8.62 -21.73
CA ASN A 65 -3.71 8.97 -21.20
C ASN A 65 -2.97 7.76 -20.61
N SER A 66 -1.98 7.27 -21.34
CA SER A 66 -1.12 6.14 -20.95
C SER A 66 -0.44 6.34 -19.60
N LYS A 67 0.03 7.56 -19.30
CA LYS A 67 0.68 7.88 -18.02
C LYS A 67 -0.29 7.76 -16.86
N ARG A 68 -1.53 8.26 -17.03
CA ARG A 68 -2.57 8.16 -16.01
C ARG A 68 -2.94 6.69 -15.75
N PHE A 69 -3.08 5.92 -16.81
CA PHE A 69 -3.35 4.48 -16.72
C PHE A 69 -2.26 3.75 -15.90
N PHE A 70 -0.98 3.92 -16.25
CA PHE A 70 0.12 3.28 -15.51
C PHE A 70 0.22 3.76 -14.07
N SER A 71 -0.08 5.02 -13.79
CA SER A 71 -0.10 5.55 -12.42
C SER A 71 -1.18 4.88 -11.55
N ILE A 72 -2.39 4.69 -12.10
CA ILE A 72 -3.48 3.97 -11.41
C ILE A 72 -3.13 2.48 -11.25
N MET A 73 -2.52 1.86 -12.26
CA MET A 73 -2.08 0.47 -12.18
C MET A 73 -1.06 0.27 -11.05
N SER A 74 -0.03 1.13 -10.99
CA SER A 74 0.97 1.11 -9.91
C SER A 74 0.33 1.36 -8.55
N TYR A 75 -0.61 2.31 -8.45
CA TYR A 75 -1.37 2.54 -7.22
C TYR A 75 -2.08 1.26 -6.73
N CYS A 76 -2.82 0.59 -7.60
CA CYS A 76 -3.54 -0.64 -7.24
C CYS A 76 -2.61 -1.79 -6.83
N VAL A 77 -1.48 -1.96 -7.52
CA VAL A 77 -0.48 -2.98 -7.17
C VAL A 77 0.19 -2.67 -5.84
N LEU A 78 0.64 -1.43 -5.61
CA LEU A 78 1.27 -1.03 -4.35
C LEU A 78 0.28 -1.08 -3.18
N PHE A 79 -1.00 -0.76 -3.41
CA PHE A 79 -2.03 -0.90 -2.39
C PHE A 79 -2.29 -2.37 -2.06
N THR A 80 -2.28 -3.24 -3.07
CA THR A 80 -2.35 -4.70 -2.84
C THR A 80 -1.19 -5.15 -1.97
N MET A 81 0.05 -4.75 -2.30
CA MET A 81 1.24 -5.05 -1.50
C MET A 81 1.13 -4.55 -0.06
N ALA A 82 0.72 -3.28 0.12
CA ALA A 82 0.51 -2.72 1.45
C ALA A 82 -0.50 -3.56 2.24
N PHE A 83 -1.63 -3.89 1.63
CA PHE A 83 -2.67 -4.69 2.27
C PHE A 83 -2.19 -6.11 2.62
N VAL A 84 -1.45 -6.79 1.74
CA VAL A 84 -0.99 -8.15 2.03
C VAL A 84 0.16 -8.18 3.04
N PHE A 85 1.06 -7.20 3.01
CA PHE A 85 2.21 -7.15 3.92
C PHE A 85 1.83 -6.81 5.36
N SER A 86 0.67 -6.21 5.60
CA SER A 86 0.20 -6.00 6.97
C SER A 86 -0.36 -7.27 7.62
N GLN A 87 -0.80 -8.25 6.82
CA GLN A 87 -1.53 -9.41 7.33
C GLN A 87 -0.72 -10.34 8.25
N PRO A 88 0.55 -10.69 7.97
CA PRO A 88 1.25 -11.68 8.77
C PRO A 88 1.28 -11.34 10.26
N ILE A 89 1.61 -10.09 10.62
CA ILE A 89 1.64 -9.68 12.03
C ILE A 89 0.24 -9.50 12.60
N VAL A 90 -0.74 -8.99 11.83
CA VAL A 90 -2.12 -8.82 12.31
C VAL A 90 -2.76 -10.19 12.61
N ARG A 91 -2.56 -11.17 11.73
CA ARG A 91 -3.04 -12.54 11.92
C ARG A 91 -2.32 -13.22 13.07
N LEU A 92 -1.01 -13.03 13.20
CA LEU A 92 -0.24 -13.55 14.33
C LEU A 92 -0.78 -13.02 15.67
N MET A 93 -1.06 -11.72 15.74
CA MET A 93 -1.66 -11.10 16.94
C MET A 93 -3.07 -11.63 17.20
N LEU A 94 -3.84 -11.94 16.17
CA LEU A 94 -5.17 -12.53 16.32
C LEU A 94 -5.10 -13.97 16.85
N ILE A 95 -4.18 -14.79 16.33
CA ILE A 95 -3.95 -16.17 16.80
C ILE A 95 -3.45 -16.17 18.25
N ALA A 96 -2.59 -15.22 18.61
CA ALA A 96 -2.11 -15.04 19.98
C ALA A 96 -3.16 -14.38 20.93
N GLU A 97 -4.41 -14.28 20.50
CA GLU A 97 -5.52 -13.66 21.24
C GLU A 97 -5.22 -12.22 21.73
N SER A 98 -4.35 -11.51 21.00
CA SER A 98 -3.89 -10.18 21.34
C SER A 98 -4.81 -9.08 20.87
N LYS A 99 -5.19 -8.16 21.76
CA LYS A 99 -5.90 -6.94 21.36
C LYS A 99 -5.04 -6.00 20.46
N MET A 100 -3.74 -6.26 20.31
CA MET A 100 -2.88 -5.49 19.41
C MET A 100 -3.31 -5.55 17.95
N TRP A 101 -3.97 -6.62 17.49
CA TRP A 101 -4.44 -6.68 16.11
C TRP A 101 -5.40 -5.52 15.79
N VAL A 102 -6.22 -5.08 16.75
CA VAL A 102 -7.15 -3.96 16.60
C VAL A 102 -6.38 -2.66 16.41
N VAL A 103 -5.36 -2.43 17.25
CA VAL A 103 -4.50 -1.23 17.19
C VAL A 103 -3.78 -1.16 15.85
N LEU A 104 -3.28 -2.31 15.35
CA LEU A 104 -2.63 -2.38 14.06
C LEU A 104 -3.60 -2.07 12.92
N ILE A 105 -4.80 -2.67 12.89
CA ILE A 105 -5.80 -2.34 11.86
C ILE A 105 -6.17 -0.85 11.90
N ILE A 106 -6.42 -0.28 13.09
CA ILE A 106 -6.73 1.14 13.24
C ILE A 106 -5.58 2.02 12.75
N LEU A 107 -4.34 1.69 13.10
CA LEU A 107 -3.17 2.41 12.61
C LEU A 107 -3.08 2.35 11.09
N TRP A 108 -3.22 1.16 10.50
CA TRP A 108 -3.17 0.97 9.06
C TRP A 108 -4.23 1.81 8.33
N ILE A 109 -5.49 1.73 8.77
CA ILE A 109 -6.60 2.50 8.21
C ILE A 109 -6.39 4.00 8.43
N GLY A 110 -5.96 4.41 9.61
CA GLY A 110 -5.69 5.79 9.96
C GLY A 110 -4.62 6.42 9.06
N ILE A 111 -3.51 5.70 8.82
CA ILE A 111 -2.46 6.12 7.90
C ILE A 111 -3.00 6.21 6.48
N PHE A 112 -3.77 5.22 6.01
CA PHE A 112 -4.35 5.24 4.67
C PHE A 112 -5.27 6.45 4.45
N ILE A 113 -6.18 6.73 5.38
CA ILE A 113 -7.10 7.87 5.29
C ILE A 113 -6.31 9.19 5.35
N PHE A 114 -5.46 9.35 6.35
CA PHE A 114 -4.68 10.58 6.57
C PHE A 114 -3.82 10.93 5.36
N THR A 115 -3.08 9.95 4.84
CA THR A 115 -2.21 10.16 3.67
C THR A 115 -3.02 10.46 2.41
N THR A 116 -4.16 9.79 2.22
CA THR A 116 -5.07 10.07 1.10
C THR A 116 -5.62 11.50 1.15
N MET A 117 -5.95 12.02 2.33
CA MET A 117 -6.36 13.42 2.51
C MET A 117 -5.22 14.41 2.22
N MET A 118 -3.96 13.99 2.38
CA MET A 118 -2.76 14.80 2.13
C MET A 118 -2.15 14.60 0.74
N LYS A 119 -2.88 13.99 -0.21
CA LYS A 119 -2.36 13.61 -1.54
C LYS A 119 -1.54 14.71 -2.26
N ASP A 120 -1.98 15.97 -2.18
CA ASP A 120 -1.33 17.07 -2.88
C ASP A 120 0.02 17.43 -2.25
N LYS A 121 0.10 17.43 -0.92
CA LYS A 121 1.34 17.66 -0.17
C LYS A 121 2.33 16.52 -0.35
N ILE A 122 1.84 15.28 -0.41
CA ILE A 122 2.65 14.09 -0.68
C ILE A 122 3.24 14.16 -2.09
N PHE A 123 2.43 14.52 -3.09
CA PHE A 123 2.92 14.72 -4.45
C PHE A 123 3.98 15.82 -4.53
N GLU A 124 3.73 16.98 -3.91
CA GLU A 124 4.68 18.09 -3.84
C GLU A 124 6.02 17.65 -3.25
N SER A 125 5.98 16.82 -2.21
CA SER A 125 7.16 16.26 -1.54
C SER A 125 8.01 15.39 -2.45
N PHE A 126 7.40 14.60 -3.35
CA PHE A 126 8.12 13.80 -4.33
C PHE A 126 8.63 14.62 -5.51
N SER A 127 7.90 15.65 -5.93
CA SER A 127 8.30 16.51 -7.04
C SER A 127 9.43 17.48 -6.69
N SER A 128 9.56 17.85 -5.41
CA SER A 128 10.56 18.81 -4.92
C SER A 128 11.19 18.38 -3.58
N PRO A 129 11.96 17.27 -3.57
CA PRO A 129 12.49 16.70 -2.33
C PRO A 129 13.33 17.72 -1.55
N GLY A 130 13.00 17.89 -0.26
CA GLY A 130 13.76 18.74 0.68
C GLY A 130 13.59 20.24 0.49
N LYS A 131 12.83 20.71 -0.51
CA LYS A 131 12.63 22.15 -0.76
C LYS A 131 11.46 22.74 0.02
N THR A 132 10.48 21.92 0.37
CA THR A 132 9.23 22.37 0.99
C THR A 132 9.12 21.84 2.43
N LYS A 133 8.47 22.61 3.31
CA LYS A 133 8.18 22.17 4.68
C LYS A 133 7.36 20.87 4.69
N ALA A 134 6.48 20.70 3.70
CA ALA A 134 5.70 19.48 3.49
C ALA A 134 6.59 18.27 3.20
N SER A 135 7.61 18.43 2.33
CA SER A 135 8.57 17.36 2.05
C SER A 135 9.32 16.92 3.29
N ILE A 136 9.84 17.86 4.06
CA ILE A 136 10.59 17.54 5.27
C ILE A 136 9.69 16.82 6.28
N ALA A 137 8.47 17.34 6.50
CA ALA A 137 7.49 16.72 7.40
C ALA A 137 7.12 15.30 6.97
N LEU A 138 6.97 15.03 5.67
CA LEU A 138 6.66 13.68 5.16
C LEU A 138 7.80 12.69 5.45
N HIS A 139 9.06 13.10 5.23
CA HIS A 139 10.22 12.23 5.49
C HIS A 139 10.38 11.95 7.00
N LEU A 140 10.20 12.98 7.83
CA LEU A 140 10.19 12.81 9.29
C LEU A 140 9.05 11.90 9.75
N PHE A 141 7.88 12.01 9.14
CA PHE A 141 6.75 11.14 9.42
C PHE A 141 7.04 9.68 9.03
N MET A 142 7.63 9.42 7.86
CA MET A 142 8.06 8.07 7.48
C MET A 142 9.11 7.52 8.44
N LEU A 143 10.12 8.32 8.81
CA LEU A 143 11.13 7.92 9.79
C LEU A 143 10.50 7.59 11.14
N PHE A 144 9.55 8.41 11.59
CA PHE A 144 8.78 8.17 12.80
C PHE A 144 8.04 6.83 12.73
N LEU A 145 7.35 6.52 11.63
CA LEU A 145 6.67 5.23 11.46
C LEU A 145 7.64 4.05 11.50
N ILE A 146 8.81 4.17 10.86
CA ILE A 146 9.84 3.12 10.81
C ILE A 146 10.38 2.81 12.21
N ILE A 147 10.55 3.83 13.07
CA ILE A 147 11.12 3.65 14.41
C ILE A 147 10.04 3.25 15.42
N VAL A 148 8.89 3.94 15.42
CA VAL A 148 7.87 3.79 16.46
C VAL A 148 7.04 2.53 16.28
N THR A 149 6.78 2.10 15.05
CA THR A 149 5.91 0.94 14.80
C THR A 149 6.51 -0.37 15.37
N PRO A 150 7.80 -0.70 15.15
CA PRO A 150 8.41 -1.86 15.80
C PRO A 150 8.39 -1.78 17.32
N ILE A 151 8.67 -0.61 17.91
CA ILE A 151 8.63 -0.41 19.36
C ILE A 151 7.22 -0.63 19.91
N LEU A 152 6.20 -0.09 19.24
CA LEU A 152 4.80 -0.26 19.60
C LEU A 152 4.40 -1.74 19.61
N ILE A 153 4.78 -2.48 18.57
CA ILE A 153 4.49 -3.92 18.48
C ILE A 153 5.23 -4.68 19.58
N PHE A 154 6.52 -4.41 19.77
CA PHE A 154 7.34 -5.10 20.76
C PHE A 154 6.84 -4.88 22.19
N VAL A 155 6.61 -3.62 22.57
CA VAL A 155 6.10 -3.24 23.91
C VAL A 155 4.69 -3.77 24.12
N GLY A 156 3.81 -3.60 23.12
CA GLY A 156 2.42 -4.06 23.21
C GLY A 156 2.31 -5.57 23.43
N SER A 157 3.11 -6.34 22.70
CA SER A 157 3.11 -7.80 22.82
C SER A 157 3.87 -8.32 24.05
N PHE A 158 4.90 -7.60 24.55
CA PHE A 158 5.57 -7.91 25.82
C PHE A 158 4.64 -7.68 27.03
N LEU A 159 3.95 -6.54 27.07
CA LEU A 159 3.00 -6.21 28.16
C LEU A 159 1.82 -7.18 28.23
N LEU A 160 1.48 -7.83 27.12
CA LEU A 160 0.39 -8.80 27.03
C LEU A 160 0.87 -10.26 27.16
N GLN A 161 2.15 -10.51 27.47
CA GLN A 161 2.74 -11.85 27.65
C GLN A 161 2.57 -12.81 26.46
N GLN A 162 2.44 -12.29 25.24
CA GLN A 162 2.03 -13.07 24.05
C GLN A 162 3.17 -13.64 23.22
N PHE A 163 4.42 -13.28 23.53
CA PHE A 163 5.59 -13.76 22.78
C PHE A 163 6.25 -15.01 23.34
N ILE A 164 5.76 -15.57 24.45
CA ILE A 164 6.46 -16.67 25.12
C ILE A 164 6.43 -17.96 24.27
N GLU A 165 5.51 -18.09 23.30
CA GLU A 165 5.36 -19.29 22.46
C GLU A 165 5.52 -19.05 20.94
N LEU A 166 5.82 -17.82 20.49
CA LEU A 166 5.89 -17.50 19.06
C LEU A 166 7.33 -17.52 18.51
N ASP A 167 7.51 -18.03 17.29
CA ASP A 167 8.79 -17.99 16.57
C ASP A 167 9.24 -16.53 16.37
N ALA A 168 10.33 -16.15 17.03
CA ALA A 168 10.88 -14.80 17.00
C ALA A 168 11.22 -14.33 15.58
N THR A 169 11.64 -15.24 14.69
CA THR A 169 11.97 -14.92 13.30
C THR A 169 10.70 -14.54 12.54
N PHE A 170 9.62 -15.31 12.70
CA PHE A 170 8.35 -15.01 12.05
C PHE A 170 7.77 -13.67 12.53
N VAL A 171 7.87 -13.38 13.84
CA VAL A 171 7.49 -12.09 14.42
C VAL A 171 8.27 -10.95 13.78
N MET A 172 9.60 -11.06 13.71
CA MET A 172 10.45 -10.02 13.13
C MET A 172 10.15 -9.78 11.65
N CYS A 173 9.95 -10.84 10.86
CA CYS A 173 9.52 -10.73 9.47
C CYS A 173 8.15 -10.05 9.36
N GLY A 174 7.19 -10.40 10.22
CA GLY A 174 5.87 -9.77 10.27
C GLY A 174 5.94 -8.27 10.58
N ILE A 175 6.77 -7.87 11.55
CA ILE A 175 7.00 -6.46 11.90
C ILE A 175 7.60 -5.71 10.70
N LEU A 176 8.61 -6.28 10.05
CA LEU A 176 9.25 -5.67 8.89
C LEU A 176 8.26 -5.46 7.74
N LEU A 177 7.49 -6.49 7.39
CA LEU A 177 6.46 -6.40 6.35
C LEU A 177 5.40 -5.35 6.70
N TYR A 178 5.01 -5.27 7.98
CA TYR A 178 4.05 -4.26 8.44
C TYR A 178 4.60 -2.84 8.33
N VAL A 179 5.88 -2.60 8.66
CA VAL A 179 6.54 -1.30 8.44
C VAL A 179 6.57 -0.95 6.95
N ILE A 180 6.95 -1.90 6.09
CA ILE A 180 6.94 -1.71 4.63
C ILE A 180 5.52 -1.36 4.17
N SER A 181 4.51 -2.05 4.68
CA SER A 181 3.10 -1.75 4.40
C SER A 181 2.74 -0.31 4.71
N LEU A 182 3.10 0.20 5.90
CA LEU A 182 2.82 1.58 6.28
C LEU A 182 3.55 2.59 5.38
N VAL A 183 4.81 2.32 5.03
CA VAL A 183 5.57 3.17 4.09
C VAL A 183 4.89 3.20 2.72
N LEU A 184 4.43 2.05 2.22
CA LEU A 184 3.68 1.96 0.97
C LEU A 184 2.40 2.80 1.03
N LEU A 185 1.67 2.79 2.16
CA LEU A 185 0.50 3.65 2.33
C LEU A 185 0.82 5.14 2.23
N VAL A 186 1.96 5.57 2.78
CA VAL A 186 2.37 6.98 2.73
C VAL A 186 2.67 7.44 1.29
N ILE A 187 3.26 6.57 0.46
CA ILE A 187 3.63 6.95 -0.91
C ILE A 187 2.46 6.86 -1.90
N LEU A 188 1.48 5.99 -1.62
CA LEU A 188 0.35 5.69 -2.53
C LEU A 188 -0.36 6.92 -3.09
N PRO A 189 -0.76 7.93 -2.30
CA PRO A 189 -1.49 9.08 -2.80
C PRO A 189 -0.75 9.88 -3.88
N GLY A 190 0.58 9.81 -3.91
CA GLY A 190 1.40 10.45 -4.95
C GLY A 190 1.08 9.93 -6.36
N PHE A 191 0.64 8.68 -6.49
CA PHE A 191 0.25 8.06 -7.76
C PHE A 191 -1.15 8.49 -8.25
N LEU A 192 -1.94 9.19 -7.41
CA LEU A 192 -3.28 9.63 -7.77
C LEU A 192 -3.32 11.03 -8.38
N LYS A 193 -2.20 11.75 -8.49
CA LYS A 193 -2.15 13.07 -9.15
C LYS A 193 -2.38 12.95 -10.65
N LYS A 194 -3.25 13.79 -11.22
CA LYS A 194 -3.53 13.75 -12.66
C LYS A 194 -2.40 14.45 -13.43
N PRO A 195 -2.04 14.00 -14.65
CA PRO A 195 -1.02 14.66 -15.45
C PRO A 195 -1.30 16.15 -15.72
N GLU A 196 -2.58 16.51 -15.90
CA GLU A 196 -3.03 17.89 -16.11
C GLU A 196 -2.62 18.81 -14.95
N ASP A 197 -2.75 18.34 -13.70
CA ASP A 197 -2.43 19.12 -12.50
C ASP A 197 -0.91 19.34 -12.32
N ILE A 198 -0.08 18.55 -13.00
CA ILE A 198 1.40 18.62 -12.92
C ILE A 198 1.93 19.69 -13.88
N ILE A 199 1.28 19.87 -15.03
CA ILE A 199 1.71 20.79 -16.08
C ILE A 199 1.42 22.25 -15.68
N VAL A 200 0.34 22.50 -14.93
CA VAL A 200 -0.04 23.85 -14.46
C VAL A 200 0.90 24.38 -13.38
N GLN A 201 1.66 23.51 -12.70
CA GLN A 201 2.59 23.89 -11.63
C GLN A 201 4.02 24.17 -12.11
N LYS A 202 4.32 24.00 -13.41
CA LYS A 202 5.63 24.33 -14.02
C LYS A 202 5.55 25.65 -14.78
#